data_AF-A0A3Q2XYQ0-F1
#
_entry.id   AF-A0A3Q2XYQ0-F1
#
_cell.length_a   1.000
_cell.length_b   1.000
_cell.length_c   1.000
_cell.angle_alpha   90.00
_cell.angle_beta   90.00
_cell.angle_gamma   90.00
#
_symmetry.space_group_name_H-M   'P 1'
#
loop_
_entity.id
_entity.type
_entity.pdbx_description
1 polymer ?
#
loop_
_entity_poly.entity_id
_entity_poly.type
_entity_poly.pdbx_seq_one_letter_code
_entity_poly.pdbx_strand_id
1 'polypeptide(L)'
;MGNTSSERAAMGHGDKAQRRDSRGTKDGERPKILMDSPEDADIFHSEDLKVEFLAWRQDLDVEDKDPTLDRPTVFRWKGDGKEVYLSGSFNNWANKIPLIQEKFKSPPILPPHLLQVILNKDTGISCDPALLPEPNHVMLNHLYALSIKDGVMVLSATHRYKKKYVTTLLYKPI
;
A
#
# COMPACT_ATOMS: atom_id res chain seq x y z
N MET A 1 25.29 -40.57 -33.73
CA MET A 1 24.76 -40.41 -35.10
C MET A 1 24.16 -39.03 -35.21
N GLY A 2 24.52 -38.24 -36.23
CA GLY A 2 23.81 -37.03 -36.61
C GLY A 2 24.41 -35.72 -36.12
N ASN A 3 25.27 -35.15 -36.96
CA ASN A 3 25.95 -33.87 -36.89
C ASN A 3 25.56 -33.05 -38.12
N THR A 4 25.28 -31.75 -38.00
CA THR A 4 25.48 -30.76 -39.08
C THR A 4 25.71 -29.36 -38.53
N SER A 5 26.89 -28.82 -38.82
CA SER A 5 27.29 -27.42 -38.74
C SER A 5 27.02 -26.71 -40.08
N SER A 6 26.92 -25.37 -40.09
CA SER A 6 27.30 -24.54 -41.25
C SER A 6 27.47 -23.06 -40.87
N GLU A 7 28.59 -22.48 -41.30
CA GLU A 7 29.00 -21.06 -41.20
C GLU A 7 28.92 -20.36 -42.58
N ARG A 8 29.10 -19.02 -42.54
CA ARG A 8 29.44 -18.02 -43.61
C ARG A 8 28.26 -17.15 -44.09
N ALA A 9 28.42 -15.87 -44.42
CA ALA A 9 29.49 -14.87 -44.32
C ALA A 9 28.95 -13.52 -44.88
N ALA A 10 29.73 -12.46 -44.66
CA ALA A 10 29.99 -11.34 -45.59
C ALA A 10 29.32 -9.96 -45.36
N MET A 11 30.19 -8.97 -45.53
CA MET A 11 30.12 -7.53 -45.30
C MET A 11 29.41 -6.75 -46.42
N GLY A 12 29.01 -5.51 -46.15
CA GLY A 12 28.61 -4.51 -47.16
C GLY A 12 28.58 -3.09 -46.60
N HIS A 13 29.06 -2.13 -47.37
CA HIS A 13 29.66 -0.84 -47.00
C HIS A 13 28.90 0.34 -47.66
N GLY A 14 28.96 1.56 -47.07
CA GLY A 14 28.66 2.86 -47.73
C GLY A 14 27.19 3.30 -47.71
N ASP A 15 26.80 4.59 -47.71
CA ASP A 15 27.54 5.82 -48.04
C ASP A 15 26.79 7.08 -47.54
N LYS A 16 27.51 8.21 -47.42
CA LYS A 16 27.03 9.54 -46.99
C LYS A 16 26.32 10.32 -48.12
N ALA A 17 25.46 11.29 -47.77
CA ALA A 17 25.28 12.51 -48.57
C ALA A 17 24.83 13.74 -47.73
N GLN A 18 25.57 14.84 -47.88
CA GLN A 18 25.40 16.19 -47.29
C GLN A 18 24.33 17.04 -48.02
N ARG A 19 23.82 18.09 -47.35
CA ARG A 19 23.52 19.45 -47.88
C ARG A 19 22.78 20.28 -46.80
N ARG A 20 22.86 21.61 -46.68
CA ARG A 20 23.88 22.67 -46.77
C ARG A 20 23.17 23.91 -46.17
N ASP A 21 23.88 24.63 -45.30
CA ASP A 21 23.78 26.03 -44.83
C ASP A 21 22.59 26.94 -45.20
N SER A 22 22.18 27.79 -44.25
CA SER A 22 22.16 29.27 -44.41
C SER A 22 21.89 30.02 -43.09
N ARG A 23 22.84 30.89 -42.72
CA ARG A 23 22.73 31.92 -41.65
C ARG A 23 22.08 33.19 -42.22
N GLY A 24 21.32 33.91 -41.41
CA GLY A 24 20.84 35.26 -41.70
C GLY A 24 20.43 35.99 -40.43
N THR A 25 21.09 37.11 -40.16
CA THR A 25 21.04 37.89 -38.92
C THR A 25 20.11 39.10 -39.07
N LYS A 26 19.55 39.53 -37.93
CA LYS A 26 19.26 40.91 -37.48
C LYS A 26 17.86 41.55 -37.64
N ASP A 27 17.47 42.11 -36.50
CA ASP A 27 16.67 43.31 -36.21
C ASP A 27 15.13 43.23 -36.24
N GLY A 28 14.57 43.22 -35.02
CA GLY A 28 13.66 44.29 -34.60
C GLY A 28 12.16 44.12 -34.87
N GLU A 29 11.47 43.33 -34.04
CA GLU A 29 10.13 43.68 -33.55
C GLU A 29 9.85 42.89 -32.27
N ARG A 30 9.95 43.55 -31.11
CA ARG A 30 9.41 42.99 -29.86
C ARG A 30 7.89 42.99 -30.00
N PRO A 31 7.18 41.86 -29.84
CA PRO A 31 5.73 41.91 -29.75
C PRO A 31 5.38 42.73 -28.50
N LYS A 32 4.65 43.85 -28.69
CA LYS A 32 4.02 44.60 -27.61
C LYS A 32 2.93 43.71 -27.01
N ILE A 33 3.30 42.87 -26.04
CA ILE A 33 2.34 42.32 -25.11
C ILE A 33 2.08 43.45 -24.11
N LEU A 34 1.09 44.27 -24.42
CA LEU A 34 0.50 45.18 -23.45
C LEU A 34 -0.23 44.29 -22.44
N MET A 35 0.48 43.88 -21.38
CA MET A 35 -0.10 43.19 -20.25
C MET A 35 -0.56 44.25 -19.24
N ASP A 36 -1.55 45.05 -19.67
CA ASP A 36 -2.27 45.96 -18.79
C ASP A 36 -3.46 45.19 -18.21
N SER A 37 -3.17 44.30 -17.25
CA SER A 37 -4.16 43.91 -16.27
C SER A 37 -3.45 43.58 -14.95
N PRO A 38 -3.52 44.47 -13.94
CA PRO A 38 -3.01 44.18 -12.60
C PRO A 38 -3.90 43.19 -11.82
N GLU A 39 -4.86 42.53 -12.48
CA GLU A 39 -5.85 41.65 -11.84
C GLU A 39 -5.43 40.16 -11.81
N ASP A 40 -4.35 39.77 -12.49
CA ASP A 40 -3.86 38.37 -12.50
C ASP A 40 -2.92 38.03 -11.32
N ALA A 41 -2.66 38.97 -10.42
CA ALA A 41 -1.85 38.73 -9.22
C ALA A 41 -2.52 37.76 -8.22
N ASP A 42 -3.85 37.59 -8.32
CA ASP A 42 -4.64 36.74 -7.43
C ASP A 42 -4.87 35.32 -7.96
N ILE A 43 -4.30 34.96 -9.12
CA ILE A 43 -4.39 33.58 -9.67
C ILE A 43 -3.57 32.58 -8.83
N PHE A 44 -2.61 33.03 -8.03
CA PHE A 44 -1.80 32.17 -7.18
C PHE A 44 -2.39 32.07 -5.77
N HIS A 45 -3.53 31.39 -5.65
CA HIS A 45 -4.03 30.99 -4.34
C HIS A 45 -3.02 30.05 -3.67
N SER A 46 -2.63 30.37 -2.43
CA SER A 46 -1.63 29.60 -1.67
C SER A 46 -2.02 28.14 -1.43
N GLU A 47 -3.31 27.85 -1.48
CA GLU A 47 -3.89 26.52 -1.41
C GLU A 47 -3.59 25.71 -2.69
N ASP A 48 -3.63 26.31 -3.88
CA ASP A 48 -3.36 25.62 -5.14
C ASP A 48 -1.88 25.24 -5.26
N LEU A 49 -0.97 26.09 -4.77
CA LEU A 49 0.46 25.78 -4.66
C LEU A 49 0.72 24.61 -3.71
N LYS A 50 -0.05 24.47 -2.62
CA LYS A 50 0.05 23.31 -1.72
C LYS A 50 -0.49 22.05 -2.40
N VAL A 51 -1.60 22.17 -3.13
CA VAL A 51 -2.22 21.04 -3.85
C VAL A 51 -1.30 20.55 -4.97
N GLU A 52 -0.73 21.45 -5.77
CA GLU A 52 0.30 21.09 -6.77
C GLU A 52 1.54 20.52 -6.08
N PHE A 53 2.08 21.17 -5.06
CA PHE A 53 3.28 20.67 -4.37
C PHE A 53 3.08 19.26 -3.79
N LEU A 54 1.87 18.94 -3.31
CA LEU A 54 1.50 17.60 -2.86
C LEU A 54 1.33 16.62 -4.03
N ALA A 55 0.73 17.05 -5.14
CA ALA A 55 0.55 16.25 -6.35
C ALA A 55 1.91 15.89 -7.00
N TRP A 56 2.80 16.87 -7.15
CA TRP A 56 4.16 16.66 -7.66
C TRP A 56 4.98 15.72 -6.77
N ARG A 57 4.77 15.76 -5.45
CA ARG A 57 5.38 14.79 -4.51
C ARG A 57 4.89 13.37 -4.77
N GLN A 58 3.61 13.22 -5.08
CA GLN A 58 2.99 11.94 -5.36
C GLN A 58 3.49 11.34 -6.68
N ASP A 59 3.76 12.16 -7.69
CA ASP A 59 4.31 11.72 -8.98
C ASP A 59 5.79 11.33 -8.90
N LEU A 60 6.57 11.98 -8.03
CA LEU A 60 7.99 11.63 -7.81
C LEU A 60 8.19 10.28 -7.10
N ASP A 61 7.17 9.79 -6.36
CA ASP A 61 7.18 8.47 -5.73
C ASP A 61 6.81 7.33 -6.71
N VAL A 62 6.51 7.64 -7.99
CA VAL A 62 5.98 6.67 -8.99
C VAL A 62 7.03 6.16 -9.99
N GLU A 63 8.20 6.79 -10.11
CA GLU A 63 9.28 6.25 -10.96
C GLU A 63 10.12 5.18 -10.23
N ASP A 64 9.54 4.02 -10.00
CA ASP A 64 10.32 2.81 -9.70
C ASP A 64 10.51 2.03 -11.00
N LYS A 65 11.72 2.11 -11.59
CA LYS A 65 12.13 1.17 -12.64
C LYS A 65 12.16 -0.20 -12.01
N ASP A 66 11.09 -0.95 -12.22
CA ASP A 66 10.85 -2.29 -11.67
C ASP A 66 12.14 -3.13 -11.73
N PRO A 67 12.88 -3.27 -10.61
CA PRO A 67 14.09 -4.08 -10.59
C PRO A 67 13.65 -5.50 -10.92
N THR A 68 14.39 -6.20 -11.78
CA THR A 68 14.10 -7.58 -12.21
C THR A 68 13.46 -8.39 -11.09
N LEU A 69 12.14 -8.59 -11.16
CA LEU A 69 11.40 -9.21 -10.07
C LEU A 69 11.99 -10.60 -9.84
N ASP A 70 12.60 -10.79 -8.67
CA ASP A 70 12.89 -12.13 -8.19
C ASP A 70 11.57 -12.91 -8.21
N ARG A 71 11.59 -14.11 -8.81
CA ARG A 71 10.43 -15.02 -8.88
C ARG A 71 10.64 -16.18 -7.90
N PRO A 72 10.51 -15.95 -6.58
CA PRO A 72 10.72 -16.99 -5.60
C PRO A 72 9.69 -18.11 -5.77
N THR A 73 10.15 -19.36 -5.66
CA THR A 73 9.28 -20.55 -5.64
C THR A 73 9.24 -21.12 -4.23
N VAL A 74 8.03 -21.26 -3.67
CA VAL A 74 7.83 -21.76 -2.31
C VAL A 74 7.63 -23.27 -2.32
N PHE A 75 8.47 -24.00 -1.57
CA PHE A 75 8.30 -25.43 -1.31
C PHE A 75 7.76 -25.62 0.12
N ARG A 76 6.61 -26.28 0.26
CA ARG A 76 5.99 -26.56 1.56
C ARG A 76 5.71 -28.06 1.71
N TRP A 77 6.21 -28.63 2.79
CA TRP A 77 5.89 -29.98 3.23
C TRP A 77 4.86 -29.93 4.37
N LYS A 78 3.73 -30.63 4.23
CA LYS A 78 2.64 -30.65 5.22
C LYS A 78 2.65 -31.89 6.13
N GLY A 79 3.50 -32.87 5.83
CA GLY A 79 3.59 -34.09 6.64
C GLY A 79 4.41 -33.87 7.90
N ASP A 80 4.25 -34.77 8.87
CA ASP A 80 5.08 -34.78 10.07
C ASP A 80 6.52 -35.20 9.74
N GLY A 81 7.48 -34.58 10.42
CA GLY A 81 8.91 -34.89 10.27
C GLY A 81 9.76 -33.96 11.13
N LYS A 82 10.71 -34.52 11.89
CA LYS A 82 11.66 -33.73 12.68
C LYS A 82 12.70 -33.03 11.80
N GLU A 83 13.09 -33.69 10.72
CA GLU A 83 14.08 -33.21 9.77
C GLU A 83 13.56 -33.49 8.36
N VAL A 84 13.28 -32.45 7.59
CA VAL A 84 12.78 -32.55 6.23
C VAL A 84 13.78 -31.86 5.30
N TYR A 85 14.12 -32.51 4.20
CA TYR A 85 15.08 -32.00 3.22
C TYR A 85 14.48 -31.98 1.83
N LEU A 86 14.88 -30.99 1.03
CA LEU A 86 14.51 -30.82 -0.37
C LEU A 86 15.75 -31.03 -1.26
N SER A 87 15.61 -31.85 -2.29
CA SER A 87 16.63 -32.08 -3.33
C SER A 87 15.91 -32.34 -4.65
N GLY A 88 16.50 -31.95 -5.77
CA GLY A 88 15.86 -32.08 -7.08
C GLY A 88 16.80 -31.74 -8.24
N SER A 89 16.26 -31.69 -9.45
CA SER A 89 17.05 -31.35 -10.64
C SER A 89 17.69 -29.96 -10.57
N PHE A 90 17.05 -29.00 -9.90
CA PHE A 90 17.55 -27.63 -9.72
C PHE A 90 18.83 -27.54 -8.89
N ASN A 91 19.21 -28.59 -8.15
CA ASN A 91 20.49 -28.67 -7.46
C ASN A 91 21.31 -29.91 -7.84
N ASN A 92 21.04 -30.49 -9.03
CA ASN A 92 21.68 -31.69 -9.56
C ASN A 92 21.71 -32.87 -8.55
N TRP A 93 20.70 -32.95 -7.67
CA TRP A 93 20.65 -33.92 -6.58
C TRP A 93 21.88 -33.94 -5.65
N ALA A 94 22.73 -32.91 -5.73
CA ALA A 94 24.05 -32.92 -5.10
C ALA A 94 23.97 -32.68 -3.58
N ASN A 95 23.06 -31.81 -3.16
CA ASN A 95 22.90 -31.39 -1.77
C ASN A 95 21.45 -31.56 -1.28
N LYS A 96 21.30 -31.68 0.04
CA LYS A 96 20.01 -31.71 0.74
C LYS A 96 19.76 -30.35 1.38
N ILE A 97 18.81 -29.59 0.86
CA ILE A 97 18.43 -28.27 1.40
C ILE A 97 17.49 -28.52 2.59
N PRO A 98 17.84 -28.17 3.84
CA PRO A 98 16.96 -28.37 4.98
C PRO A 98 15.73 -27.47 4.86
N LEU A 99 14.53 -28.04 5.01
CA LEU A 99 13.29 -27.27 5.12
C LEU A 99 13.13 -26.79 6.56
N ILE A 100 12.81 -25.50 6.71
CA ILE A 100 12.52 -24.92 8.01
C ILE A 100 11.18 -25.49 8.48
N GLN A 101 11.20 -26.18 9.62
CA GLN A 101 9.95 -26.57 10.28
C GLN A 101 9.23 -25.30 10.73
N GLU A 102 7.95 -25.18 10.36
CA GLU A 102 7.11 -24.11 10.90
C GLU A 102 7.01 -24.29 12.41
N LYS A 103 7.72 -23.45 13.16
CA LYS A 103 7.51 -23.33 14.59
C LYS A 103 6.17 -22.64 14.77
N PHE A 104 5.26 -23.27 15.52
CA PHE A 104 4.06 -22.59 15.98
C PHE A 104 4.50 -21.34 16.75
N LYS A 105 4.37 -20.17 16.12
CA LYS A 105 4.61 -18.91 16.79
C LYS A 105 3.54 -18.78 17.87
N SER A 106 3.94 -18.37 19.07
CA SER A 106 2.98 -18.01 20.11
C SER A 106 2.02 -16.97 19.53
N PRO A 107 0.71 -17.04 19.88
CA PRO A 107 -0.22 -16.02 19.45
C PRO A 107 0.29 -14.64 19.89
N PRO A 108 0.00 -13.58 19.11
CA PRO A 108 0.40 -12.24 19.48
C PRO A 108 -0.23 -11.84 20.82
N ILE A 109 0.48 -11.00 21.57
CA ILE A 109 -0.03 -10.44 22.82
C ILE A 109 -1.23 -9.53 22.50
N LEU A 110 -2.30 -9.63 23.29
CA LEU A 110 -3.48 -8.80 23.16
C LEU A 110 -3.10 -7.31 23.32
N PRO A 111 -3.44 -6.43 22.36
CA PRO A 111 -3.23 -5.00 22.54
C PRO A 111 -4.01 -4.48 23.74
N PRO A 112 -3.37 -3.76 24.69
CA PRO A 112 -4.03 -3.32 25.93
C PRO A 112 -5.19 -2.35 25.68
N HIS A 113 -5.19 -1.65 24.54
CA HIS A 113 -6.26 -0.74 24.13
C HIS A 113 -7.63 -1.43 24.01
N LEU A 114 -7.66 -2.72 23.65
CA LEU A 114 -8.91 -3.47 23.53
C LEU A 114 -9.59 -3.72 24.89
N LEU A 115 -8.86 -3.58 25.99
CA LEU A 115 -9.40 -3.69 27.35
C LEU A 115 -10.14 -2.43 27.80
N GLN A 116 -9.98 -1.30 27.10
CA GLN A 116 -10.59 -0.02 27.47
C GLN A 116 -12.03 0.12 26.95
N VAL A 117 -12.94 -0.75 27.39
CA VAL A 117 -14.34 -0.79 26.93
C VAL A 117 -15.03 0.56 27.20
N ILE A 118 -15.49 1.25 26.15
CA ILE A 118 -16.13 2.58 26.29
C ILE A 118 -17.43 2.56 27.07
N LEU A 119 -18.15 1.43 27.05
CA LEU A 119 -19.41 1.25 27.77
C LEU A 119 -19.20 1.07 29.28
N ASN A 120 -17.97 0.76 29.73
CA ASN A 120 -17.64 0.63 31.15
C ASN A 120 -17.11 1.95 31.73
N LYS A 121 -17.06 3.04 30.95
CA LYS A 121 -16.62 4.35 31.40
C LYS A 121 -17.81 5.14 31.91
N ASP A 122 -17.67 5.74 33.09
CA ASP A 122 -18.68 6.64 33.63
C ASP A 122 -18.76 7.92 32.78
N THR A 123 -19.94 8.19 32.25
CA THR A 123 -20.26 9.49 31.65
C THR A 123 -20.75 10.41 32.76
N GLY A 124 -20.20 11.63 32.84
CA GLY A 124 -20.57 12.58 33.90
C GLY A 124 -22.09 12.86 33.94
N ILE A 125 -22.63 13.11 35.12
CA ILE A 125 -24.08 13.22 35.40
C ILE A 125 -24.77 14.35 34.60
N SER A 126 -24.00 15.28 34.03
CA SER A 126 -24.48 16.48 33.34
C SER A 126 -24.73 16.28 31.82
N CYS A 127 -24.23 15.20 31.20
CA CYS A 127 -24.38 14.98 29.76
C CYS A 127 -25.51 14.01 29.41
N ASP A 128 -25.99 14.08 28.17
CA ASP A 128 -26.97 13.14 27.62
C ASP A 128 -26.47 11.69 27.77
N PRO A 129 -27.27 10.78 28.37
CA PRO A 129 -26.88 9.39 28.63
C PRO A 129 -26.61 8.57 27.35
N ALA A 130 -27.05 9.03 26.17
CA ALA A 130 -26.75 8.38 24.90
C ALA A 130 -25.36 8.75 24.33
N LEU A 131 -24.70 9.77 24.89
CA LEU A 131 -23.39 10.23 24.42
C LEU A 131 -22.26 9.45 25.10
N LEU A 132 -21.34 8.96 24.26
CA LEU A 132 -20.13 8.26 24.70
C LEU A 132 -18.89 9.11 24.38
N PRO A 133 -17.79 8.94 25.15
CA PRO A 133 -16.52 9.55 24.82
C PRO A 133 -15.99 9.06 23.47
N GLU A 134 -15.11 9.83 22.84
CA GLU A 134 -14.50 9.43 21.57
C GLU A 134 -13.71 8.12 21.73
N PRO A 135 -14.02 7.08 20.94
CA PRO A 135 -13.34 5.80 21.02
C PRO A 135 -11.95 5.88 20.38
N ASN A 136 -11.01 5.06 20.87
CA ASN A 136 -9.76 4.84 20.17
C ASN A 136 -10.04 4.09 18.85
N HIS A 137 -9.46 4.55 17.73
CA HIS A 137 -9.67 3.93 16.42
C HIS A 137 -9.34 2.43 16.38
N VAL A 138 -8.43 1.95 17.24
CA VAL A 138 -8.03 0.54 17.34
C VAL A 138 -9.15 -0.34 17.87
N MET A 139 -10.07 0.17 18.69
CA MET A 139 -11.16 -0.65 19.25
C MET A 139 -12.40 -0.75 18.34
N LEU A 140 -12.41 -0.03 17.23
CA LEU A 140 -13.55 -0.06 16.30
C LEU A 140 -13.65 -1.43 15.64
N ASN A 141 -14.89 -1.86 15.38
CA ASN A 141 -15.22 -3.16 14.80
C ASN A 141 -14.83 -4.39 15.66
N HIS A 142 -14.39 -4.18 16.90
CA HIS A 142 -14.19 -5.27 17.86
C HIS A 142 -15.50 -5.57 18.60
N LEU A 143 -15.80 -6.87 18.72
CA LEU A 143 -16.97 -7.37 19.44
C LEU A 143 -16.71 -7.38 20.94
N TYR A 144 -17.60 -6.73 21.69
CA TYR A 144 -17.67 -6.81 23.13
C TYR A 144 -18.96 -7.52 23.54
N ALA A 145 -18.88 -8.39 24.54
CA ALA A 145 -20.02 -9.17 25.02
C ALA A 145 -20.09 -9.11 26.54
N LEU A 146 -21.31 -9.09 27.07
CA LEU A 146 -21.54 -9.39 28.48
C LEU A 146 -21.72 -10.89 28.67
N SER A 147 -21.41 -11.37 29.87
CA SER A 147 -21.80 -12.72 30.27
C SER A 147 -23.31 -12.89 30.14
N ILE A 148 -23.71 -14.01 29.56
CA ILE A 148 -25.11 -14.37 29.38
C ILE A 148 -25.81 -14.41 30.74
N LYS A 149 -26.96 -13.75 30.83
CA LYS A 149 -27.79 -13.73 32.05
C LYS A 149 -29.26 -13.83 31.65
N ASP A 150 -30.04 -14.58 32.43
CA ASP A 150 -31.48 -14.74 32.25
C ASP A 150 -31.90 -15.19 30.83
N GLY A 151 -31.08 -16.04 30.21
CA GLY A 151 -31.32 -16.56 28.85
C GLY A 151 -31.10 -15.54 27.72
N VAL A 152 -30.48 -14.39 28.01
CA VAL A 152 -30.21 -13.34 27.03
C VAL A 152 -28.71 -13.14 26.85
N MET A 153 -28.29 -13.14 25.58
CA MET A 153 -26.95 -12.70 25.16
C MET A 153 -26.98 -11.21 24.81
N VAL A 154 -25.98 -10.46 25.29
CA VAL A 154 -25.80 -9.06 24.94
C VAL A 154 -24.47 -8.89 24.21
N LEU A 155 -24.55 -8.42 22.97
CA LEU A 155 -23.41 -8.13 22.11
C LEU A 155 -23.33 -6.63 21.83
N SER A 156 -22.14 -6.11 21.67
CA SER A 156 -21.92 -4.71 21.29
C SER A 156 -20.70 -4.55 20.40
N ALA A 157 -20.73 -3.53 19.56
CA ALA A 157 -19.59 -3.13 18.73
C ALA A 157 -19.70 -1.65 18.37
N THR A 158 -18.56 -1.00 18.25
CA THR A 158 -18.46 0.41 17.84
C THR A 158 -18.04 0.51 16.39
N HIS A 159 -18.85 1.15 15.56
CA HIS A 159 -18.60 1.32 14.13
C HIS A 159 -18.43 2.80 13.79
N ARG A 160 -17.59 3.10 12.80
CA ARG A 160 -17.44 4.44 12.25
C ARG A 160 -18.35 4.62 11.03
N TYR A 161 -19.17 5.66 11.06
CA TYR A 161 -19.96 6.11 9.90
C TYR A 161 -19.55 7.55 9.55
N LYS A 162 -18.91 7.72 8.39
CA LYS A 162 -18.24 8.98 8.00
C LYS A 162 -17.22 9.41 9.07
N LYS A 163 -17.42 10.57 9.70
CA LYS A 163 -16.61 11.11 10.80
C LYS A 163 -17.28 10.94 12.18
N LYS A 164 -18.29 10.08 12.30
CA LYS A 164 -19.01 9.81 13.54
C LYS A 164 -18.83 8.35 13.96
N TYR A 165 -19.01 8.08 15.25
CA TYR A 165 -18.95 6.75 15.82
C TYR A 165 -20.31 6.37 16.41
N VAL A 166 -20.70 5.11 16.23
CA VAL A 166 -21.96 4.56 16.74
C VAL A 166 -21.66 3.25 17.45
N THR A 167 -22.06 3.14 18.71
CA THR A 167 -21.97 1.91 19.49
C THR A 167 -23.34 1.25 19.51
N THR A 168 -23.46 0.09 18.88
CA THR A 168 -24.72 -0.65 18.80
C THR A 168 -24.71 -1.78 19.81
N LEU A 169 -25.82 -1.96 20.55
CA LEU A 169 -26.05 -3.09 21.43
C LEU A 169 -27.15 -3.99 20.84
N LEU A 170 -26.92 -5.30 20.83
CA LEU A 170 -27.87 -6.31 20.39
C LEU A 170 -28.19 -7.24 21.57
N TYR A 171 -29.48 -7.31 21.93
CA TYR A 171 -30.01 -8.24 22.90
C TYR A 171 -30.68 -9.39 22.14
N LYS A 172 -30.19 -10.61 22.34
CA LYS A 172 -30.68 -11.81 21.65
C LYS A 172 -30.95 -12.94 22.64
N PRO A 173 -32.18 -13.46 22.75
CA PRO A 173 -32.48 -14.67 23.51
C PRO A 173 -31.71 -15.88 22.96
N ILE A 174 -31.39 -16.83 23.84
CA ILE A 174 -30.66 -18.06 23.52
C ILE A 174 -31.59 -19.26 23.54
#